data_AF-A0A847MZP8-F1
#
_entry.id   AF-A0A847MZP8-F1
#
_cell.length_a   1.000
_cell.length_b   1.000
_cell.length_c   1.000
_cell.angle_alpha   90.00
_cell.angle_beta   90.00
_cell.angle_gamma   90.00
#
_symmetry.space_group_name_H-M   'P 1'
#
loop_
_entity.id
_entity.type
_entity.pdbx_description
1 polymer ?
#
loop_
_entity_poly.entity_id
_entity_poly.type
_entity_poly.pdbx_seq_one_letter_code
_entity_poly.pdbx_strand_id
1 'polypeptide(L)'
;MDTTRTYRIENLDCAACAAKLEKTISKQPGVEQVSLNYLGKQLTIETTQAEKPSFWKSLEETISNEERDVRLFEQNREAMHIYSFSGIDCPVCAQKVEDALAKAEGVQSAQVDFAAKQVRIRTSARENQAFFDKLFAEAKKVEPSLQIMEAEQTQPNLMRSKMHQQPRFWRIAFSLLFFVSAIALDVPLFSVISYLIAGYDVLAKAGRNLLHLRLFDEYFLMSIATLGALAIGEYGEAAAVMLFYLVGEFFQETAVTKSRDSIVEALHLKTEEARLFNGDTISVVHPKQVPPGSTIRVLAGERIPLDGIVVKGSSTLDTQSLTGESLPRLC
;
A
#
# COMPACT_ATOMS: atom_id res chain seq x y z
N MET A 1 25.20 -17.10 -12.93
CA MET A 1 24.16 -16.43 -12.13
C MET A 1 24.29 -17.03 -10.75
N ASP A 2 24.86 -16.27 -9.82
CA ASP A 2 25.12 -16.77 -8.48
C ASP A 2 23.79 -16.72 -7.73
N THR A 3 23.33 -17.88 -7.27
CA THR A 3 22.03 -17.99 -6.63
C THR A 3 22.23 -18.32 -5.16
N THR A 4 21.84 -17.38 -4.31
CA THR A 4 21.83 -17.54 -2.86
C THR A 4 20.51 -18.23 -2.43
N ARG A 5 20.59 -19.30 -1.65
CA ARG A 5 19.45 -19.95 -0.98
C ARG A 5 19.61 -19.89 0.53
N THR A 6 18.52 -19.58 1.24
CA THR A 6 18.50 -19.52 2.70
C THR A 6 17.54 -20.57 3.26
N TYR A 7 18.04 -21.35 4.20
CA TYR A 7 17.32 -22.39 4.92
C TYR A 7 17.22 -22.02 6.38
N ARG A 8 16.09 -22.33 7.00
CA ARG A 8 15.95 -22.37 8.46
C ARG A 8 16.35 -23.76 8.94
N ILE A 9 17.26 -23.81 9.91
CA ILE A 9 17.73 -25.04 10.54
C ILE A 9 17.02 -25.21 11.88
N GLU A 10 16.40 -26.37 12.10
CA GLU A 10 15.93 -26.78 13.43
C GLU A 10 16.79 -27.91 14.00
N ASN A 11 16.90 -27.95 15.34
CA ASN A 11 17.69 -28.92 16.14
C ASN A 11 19.22 -28.84 15.97
N LEU A 12 19.78 -27.64 15.80
CA LEU A 12 21.23 -27.41 15.80
C LEU A 12 21.61 -26.40 16.90
N ASP A 13 22.00 -26.92 18.08
CA ASP A 13 22.20 -26.10 19.29
C ASP A 13 23.68 -25.92 19.70
N CYS A 14 24.63 -26.41 18.89
CA CYS A 14 26.07 -26.37 19.21
C CYS A 14 26.89 -25.63 18.14
N ALA A 15 27.67 -24.62 18.56
CA ALA A 15 28.54 -23.84 17.68
C ALA A 15 29.63 -24.70 16.98
N ALA A 16 30.10 -25.76 17.63
CA ALA A 16 31.05 -26.69 17.03
C ALA A 16 30.41 -27.57 15.93
N CYS A 17 29.14 -27.98 16.13
CA CYS A 17 28.36 -28.71 15.12
C CYS A 17 28.07 -27.82 13.90
N ALA A 18 27.68 -26.56 14.14
CA ALA A 18 27.47 -25.57 13.09
C ALA A 18 28.72 -25.36 12.22
N ALA A 19 29.89 -25.16 12.83
CA ALA A 19 31.15 -24.98 12.09
C ALA A 19 31.58 -26.25 11.31
N LYS A 20 31.24 -27.44 11.83
CA LYS A 20 31.50 -28.71 11.12
C LYS A 20 30.59 -28.84 9.91
N LEU A 21 29.30 -28.54 10.06
CA LEU A 21 28.31 -28.58 8.99
C LEU A 21 28.64 -27.59 7.87
N GLU A 22 29.01 -26.35 8.21
CA GLU A 22 29.45 -25.32 7.26
C GLU A 22 30.67 -25.78 6.44
N LYS A 23 31.66 -26.43 7.08
CA LYS A 23 32.83 -27.01 6.40
C LYS A 23 32.50 -28.20 5.51
N THR A 24 31.45 -28.96 5.81
CA THR A 24 31.02 -30.10 4.99
C THR A 24 30.28 -29.61 3.75
N ILE A 25 29.40 -28.62 3.91
CA ILE A 25 28.63 -28.04 2.79
C ILE A 25 29.55 -27.27 1.84
N SER A 26 30.57 -26.55 2.34
CA SER A 26 31.52 -25.82 1.48
C SER A 26 32.42 -26.71 0.63
N LYS A 27 32.55 -28.01 0.96
CA LYS A 27 33.32 -28.98 0.17
C LYS A 27 32.50 -29.61 -0.97
N GLN A 28 31.20 -29.35 -1.04
CA GLN A 28 30.34 -29.92 -2.08
C GLN A 28 30.58 -29.25 -3.44
N PRO A 29 30.61 -30.01 -4.54
CA PRO A 29 30.89 -29.48 -5.86
C PRO A 29 29.78 -28.53 -6.32
N GLY A 30 30.12 -27.27 -6.56
CA GLY A 30 29.19 -26.24 -7.01
C GLY A 30 28.74 -25.25 -5.94
N VAL A 31 29.21 -25.40 -4.69
CA VAL A 31 29.02 -24.40 -3.62
C VAL A 31 30.20 -23.43 -3.61
N GLU A 32 29.94 -22.13 -3.71
CA GLU A 32 30.98 -21.09 -3.68
C GLU A 32 31.16 -20.52 -2.28
N GLN A 33 30.05 -20.28 -1.57
CA GLN A 33 30.06 -19.76 -0.23
C GLN A 33 28.94 -20.37 0.61
N VAL A 34 29.25 -20.67 1.87
CA VAL A 34 28.27 -21.09 2.88
C VAL A 34 28.45 -20.20 4.08
N SER A 35 27.34 -19.74 4.65
CA SER A 35 27.32 -19.01 5.91
C SER A 35 26.23 -19.59 6.80
N LEU A 36 26.60 -20.07 7.97
CA LEU A 36 25.66 -20.64 8.93
C LEU A 36 25.58 -19.78 10.20
N ASN A 37 24.45 -19.12 10.41
CA ASN A 37 24.13 -18.38 11.62
C ASN A 37 23.32 -19.25 12.59
N TYR A 38 24.01 -19.93 13.52
CA TYR A 38 23.37 -20.85 14.46
C TYR A 38 22.47 -20.14 15.48
N LEU A 39 22.81 -18.91 15.89
CA LEU A 39 21.96 -18.08 16.78
C LEU A 39 20.66 -17.68 16.08
N GLY A 40 20.75 -17.36 14.79
CA GLY A 40 19.60 -17.02 13.93
C GLY A 40 18.87 -18.24 13.36
N LYS A 41 19.36 -19.47 13.61
CA LYS A 41 18.84 -20.72 13.00
C LYS A 41 18.76 -20.64 11.46
N GLN A 42 19.73 -19.98 10.82
CA GLN A 42 19.73 -19.70 9.39
C GLN A 42 21.00 -20.23 8.71
N LEU A 43 20.83 -20.85 7.55
CA LEU A 43 21.90 -21.35 6.68
C LEU A 43 21.74 -20.74 5.30
N THR A 44 22.76 -20.03 4.85
CA THR A 44 22.80 -19.40 3.53
C THR A 44 23.84 -20.11 2.67
N ILE A 45 23.44 -20.55 1.47
CA ILE A 45 24.28 -21.27 0.51
C ILE A 45 24.27 -20.50 -0.81
N GLU A 46 25.45 -20.16 -1.31
CA GLU A 46 25.66 -19.56 -2.63
C GLU A 46 26.21 -20.61 -3.59
N THR A 47 25.54 -20.77 -4.73
CA THR A 47 25.89 -21.80 -5.72
C THR A 47 25.70 -21.32 -7.15
N THR A 48 26.58 -21.79 -8.03
CA THR A 48 26.52 -21.62 -9.48
C THR A 48 25.68 -22.71 -10.18
N GLN A 49 25.23 -23.75 -9.47
CA GLN A 49 24.44 -24.88 -10.01
C GLN A 49 23.00 -24.93 -9.48
N ALA A 50 22.46 -23.77 -9.06
CA ALA A 50 21.18 -23.64 -8.36
C ALA A 50 19.96 -24.22 -9.09
N GLU A 51 20.03 -24.37 -10.41
CA GLU A 51 18.94 -24.83 -11.27
C GLU A 51 18.80 -26.36 -11.35
N LYS A 52 19.79 -27.15 -10.90
CA LYS A 52 19.73 -28.61 -10.98
C LYS A 52 19.04 -29.21 -9.75
N PRO A 53 17.87 -29.88 -9.87
CA PRO A 53 17.19 -30.51 -8.73
C PRO A 53 17.99 -31.65 -8.09
N SER A 54 18.88 -32.29 -8.85
CA SER A 54 19.74 -33.38 -8.37
C SER A 54 20.78 -32.92 -7.35
N PHE A 55 21.23 -31.66 -7.44
CA PHE A 55 22.20 -31.08 -6.52
C PHE A 55 21.61 -30.89 -5.11
N TRP A 56 20.36 -30.43 -5.02
CA TRP A 56 19.69 -30.20 -3.74
C TRP A 56 19.37 -31.51 -3.01
N LYS A 57 18.98 -32.56 -3.74
CA LYS A 57 18.81 -33.90 -3.14
C LYS A 57 20.11 -34.46 -2.56
N SER A 58 21.24 -34.32 -3.27
CA SER A 58 22.54 -34.76 -2.73
C SER A 58 22.99 -33.94 -1.52
N LEU A 59 22.62 -32.67 -1.46
CA LEU A 59 22.96 -31.77 -0.37
C LEU A 59 22.12 -32.08 0.88
N GLU A 60 20.83 -32.34 0.72
CA GLU A 60 19.94 -32.83 1.78
C GLU A 60 20.39 -34.19 2.34
N GLU A 61 20.77 -35.14 1.47
CA GLU A 61 21.33 -36.43 1.90
C GLU A 61 22.65 -36.27 2.67
N THR A 62 23.51 -35.36 2.23
CA THR A 62 24.79 -35.09 2.92
C THR A 62 24.55 -34.49 4.31
N ILE A 63 23.60 -33.56 4.43
CA ILE A 63 23.28 -32.92 5.71
C ILE A 63 22.61 -33.92 6.66
N SER A 64 21.70 -34.76 6.16
CA SER A 64 21.02 -35.78 6.95
C SER A 64 21.94 -36.92 7.40
N ASN A 65 23.01 -37.21 6.65
CA ASN A 65 24.01 -38.21 7.03
C ASN A 65 24.99 -37.71 8.11
N GLU A 66 25.28 -36.41 8.13
CA GLU A 66 26.20 -35.81 9.10
C GLU A 66 25.50 -35.50 10.45
N GLU A 67 24.27 -34.98 10.42
CA GLU A 67 23.48 -34.63 11.60
C GLU A 67 22.04 -35.18 11.45
N ARG A 68 21.76 -36.31 12.11
CA ARG A 68 20.51 -37.10 11.94
C ARG A 68 19.21 -36.40 12.34
N ASP A 69 19.26 -35.31 13.11
CA ASP A 69 18.09 -34.58 13.60
C ASP A 69 17.89 -33.19 12.97
N VAL A 70 18.76 -32.78 12.05
CA VAL A 70 18.67 -31.46 11.39
C VAL A 70 17.58 -31.49 10.32
N ARG A 71 16.54 -30.69 10.53
CA ARG A 71 15.50 -30.43 9.53
C ARG A 71 15.78 -29.09 8.85
N LEU A 72 15.85 -29.12 7.52
CA LEU A 72 15.95 -27.92 6.70
C LEU A 72 14.56 -27.52 6.24
N PHE A 73 14.17 -26.29 6.57
CA PHE A 73 13.01 -25.66 5.97
C PHE A 73 13.53 -24.60 4.99
N GLU A 74 13.32 -24.80 3.70
CA GLU A 74 13.61 -23.76 2.70
C GLU A 74 12.76 -22.55 3.05
N GLN A 75 13.40 -21.40 3.36
CA GLN A 75 12.63 -20.17 3.51
C GLN A 75 12.10 -19.83 2.12
N ASN A 76 10.82 -20.13 1.92
CA ASN A 76 10.10 -19.92 0.68
C ASN A 76 10.26 -18.45 0.26
N ARG A 77 10.47 -18.20 -1.03
CA ARG A 77 10.62 -16.85 -1.60
C ARG A 77 9.28 -16.12 -1.57
N GLU A 78 8.84 -15.72 -0.38
CA GLU A 78 7.74 -14.77 -0.24
C GLU A 78 8.22 -13.41 -0.70
N ALA A 79 7.75 -12.98 -1.87
CA ALA A 79 7.99 -11.63 -2.34
C ALA A 79 6.83 -10.75 -1.87
N MET A 80 7.14 -9.76 -1.02
CA MET A 80 6.22 -8.70 -0.65
C MET A 80 6.28 -7.61 -1.72
N HIS A 81 5.19 -7.44 -2.46
CA HIS A 81 5.04 -6.35 -3.41
C HIS A 81 4.09 -5.28 -2.84
N ILE A 82 4.53 -4.02 -2.88
CA ILE A 82 3.74 -2.88 -2.43
C ILE A 82 3.43 -2.03 -3.65
N TYR A 83 2.15 -1.82 -3.89
CA TYR A 83 1.66 -0.94 -4.94
C TYR A 83 0.85 0.19 -4.34
N SER A 84 0.86 1.36 -4.98
CA SER A 84 -0.05 2.44 -4.65
C SER A 84 -1.32 2.33 -5.48
N PHE A 85 -2.47 2.71 -4.92
CA PHE A 85 -3.74 2.69 -5.65
C PHE A 85 -4.52 4.00 -5.51
N SER A 86 -5.35 4.29 -6.51
CA SER A 86 -6.27 5.44 -6.55
C SER A 86 -7.59 5.07 -7.22
N GLY A 87 -8.60 5.95 -7.05
CA GLY A 87 -9.93 5.80 -7.66
C GLY A 87 -10.93 4.96 -6.87
N ILE A 88 -10.60 4.57 -5.63
CA ILE A 88 -11.54 3.96 -4.68
C ILE A 88 -11.46 4.72 -3.36
N ASP A 89 -12.59 5.28 -2.94
CA ASP A 89 -12.70 6.12 -1.74
C ASP A 89 -13.69 5.55 -0.69
N CYS A 90 -14.19 4.33 -0.90
CA CYS A 90 -15.09 3.64 0.03
C CYS A 90 -14.41 2.38 0.64
N PRO A 91 -14.42 2.19 1.97
CA PRO A 91 -13.87 0.99 2.63
C PRO A 91 -14.48 -0.32 2.13
N VAL A 92 -15.77 -0.31 1.79
CA VAL A 92 -16.47 -1.50 1.26
C VAL A 92 -15.92 -1.87 -0.12
N CYS A 93 -15.64 -0.88 -0.97
CA CYS A 93 -15.02 -1.10 -2.28
C CYS A 93 -13.57 -1.59 -2.12
N ALA A 94 -12.83 -1.06 -1.15
CA ALA A 94 -11.48 -1.54 -0.84
C ALA A 94 -11.48 -3.02 -0.42
N GLN A 95 -12.44 -3.44 0.40
CA GLN A 95 -12.60 -4.85 0.79
C GLN A 95 -12.91 -5.75 -0.41
N LYS A 96 -13.79 -5.31 -1.33
CA LYS A 96 -14.08 -6.05 -2.56
C LYS A 96 -12.85 -6.26 -3.44
N VAL A 97 -11.97 -5.26 -3.50
CA VAL A 97 -10.69 -5.37 -4.23
C VAL A 97 -9.72 -6.30 -3.51
N GLU A 98 -9.63 -6.21 -2.19
CA GLU A 98 -8.82 -7.13 -1.37
C GLU A 98 -9.22 -8.59 -1.62
N ASP A 99 -10.52 -8.88 -1.54
CA ASP A 99 -11.06 -10.21 -1.78
C ASP A 99 -10.80 -10.71 -3.20
N ALA A 100 -10.89 -9.82 -4.20
CA ALA A 100 -10.62 -10.16 -5.60
C ALA A 100 -9.14 -10.50 -5.82
N LEU A 101 -8.23 -9.72 -5.24
CA LEU A 101 -6.79 -9.92 -5.33
C LEU A 101 -6.35 -11.17 -4.56
N ALA A 102 -6.94 -11.43 -3.39
CA ALA A 102 -6.63 -12.60 -2.57
C ALA A 102 -7.08 -13.93 -3.22
N LYS A 103 -8.12 -13.90 -4.07
CA LYS A 103 -8.62 -15.08 -4.80
C LYS A 103 -7.86 -15.39 -6.09
N ALA A 104 -6.96 -14.52 -6.52
CA ALA A 104 -6.22 -14.73 -7.76
C ALA A 104 -5.16 -15.82 -7.60
N GLU A 105 -5.00 -16.65 -8.63
CA GLU A 105 -3.96 -17.68 -8.67
C GLU A 105 -2.57 -17.03 -8.53
N GLY A 106 -1.69 -17.62 -7.71
CA GLY A 106 -0.33 -17.10 -7.46
C GLY A 106 -0.23 -16.06 -6.33
N VAL A 107 -1.36 -15.57 -5.79
CA VAL A 107 -1.40 -14.68 -4.62
C VAL A 107 -1.65 -15.49 -3.34
N GLN A 108 -0.76 -15.41 -2.36
CA GLN A 108 -0.95 -16.04 -1.05
C GLN A 108 -1.81 -15.18 -0.13
N SER A 109 -1.58 -13.86 -0.15
CA SER A 109 -2.41 -12.90 0.59
C SER A 109 -2.34 -11.54 -0.08
N ALA A 110 -3.47 -10.87 -0.21
CA ALA A 110 -3.56 -9.46 -0.55
C ALA A 110 -4.13 -8.70 0.64
N GLN A 111 -3.57 -7.54 0.95
CA GLN A 111 -4.08 -6.62 1.96
C GLN A 111 -4.16 -5.23 1.37
N VAL A 112 -5.32 -4.59 1.49
CA VAL A 112 -5.52 -3.22 1.05
C VAL A 112 -5.44 -2.31 2.27
N ASP A 113 -4.32 -1.58 2.38
CA ASP A 113 -4.15 -0.52 3.36
C ASP A 113 -4.80 0.76 2.83
N PHE A 114 -6.10 0.90 3.10
CA PHE A 114 -6.89 2.05 2.66
C PHE A 114 -6.35 3.38 3.21
N ALA A 115 -5.83 3.37 4.44
CA ALA A 115 -5.24 4.55 5.07
C ALA A 115 -3.95 4.98 4.35
N ALA A 116 -3.10 4.01 3.98
CA ALA A 116 -1.85 4.26 3.27
C ALA A 116 -2.00 4.44 1.74
N LYS A 117 -3.18 4.21 1.15
CA LYS A 117 -3.36 4.11 -0.33
C LYS A 117 -2.46 3.03 -0.94
N GLN A 118 -2.21 1.95 -0.21
CA GLN A 118 -1.30 0.89 -0.63
C GLN A 118 -1.99 -0.47 -0.67
N VAL A 119 -1.64 -1.27 -1.67
CA VAL A 119 -1.96 -2.70 -1.73
C VAL A 119 -0.68 -3.48 -1.48
N ARG A 120 -0.71 -4.36 -0.48
CA ARG A 120 0.38 -5.28 -0.17
C ARG A 120 0.00 -6.68 -0.66
N ILE A 121 0.80 -7.23 -1.57
CA ILE A 121 0.55 -8.53 -2.19
C ILE A 121 1.71 -9.45 -1.83
N ARG A 122 1.39 -10.59 -1.23
CA ARG A 122 2.32 -11.71 -1.00
C ARG A 122 2.18 -12.70 -2.13
N THR A 123 3.27 -12.98 -2.83
CA THR A 123 3.34 -14.04 -3.84
C THR A 123 4.34 -15.11 -3.40
N SER A 124 4.04 -16.35 -3.77
CA SER A 124 4.88 -17.53 -3.48
C SER A 124 6.16 -17.60 -4.32
N ALA A 125 6.30 -16.74 -5.33
CA ALA A 125 7.47 -16.67 -6.20
C ALA A 125 7.70 -15.24 -6.73
N ARG A 126 8.87 -15.03 -7.35
CA ARG A 126 9.20 -13.79 -8.09
C ARG A 126 8.42 -13.80 -9.41
N GLU A 127 7.17 -13.36 -9.35
CA GLU A 127 6.25 -13.23 -10.48
C GLU A 127 6.73 -12.11 -11.43
N ASN A 128 6.48 -12.29 -12.73
CA ASN A 128 6.86 -11.31 -13.75
C ASN A 128 5.83 -10.17 -13.85
N GLN A 129 6.20 -9.03 -14.44
CA GLN A 129 5.30 -7.87 -14.65
C GLN A 129 3.95 -8.26 -15.28
N ALA A 130 3.97 -9.19 -16.25
CA ALA A 130 2.78 -9.68 -16.95
C ALA A 130 1.77 -10.42 -16.05
N PHE A 131 2.21 -10.95 -14.91
CA PHE A 131 1.31 -11.52 -13.90
C PHE A 131 0.53 -10.42 -13.19
N PHE A 132 1.24 -9.39 -12.71
CA PHE A 132 0.63 -8.24 -12.05
C PHE A 132 -0.32 -7.48 -12.96
N ASP A 133 -0.01 -7.35 -14.26
CA ASP A 133 -0.91 -6.74 -15.24
C ASP A 133 -2.25 -7.49 -15.34
N LYS A 134 -2.22 -8.84 -15.36
CA LYS A 134 -3.43 -9.67 -15.37
C LYS A 134 -4.20 -9.56 -14.05
N LEU A 135 -3.48 -9.60 -12.93
CA LEU A 135 -4.05 -9.46 -11.59
C LEU A 135 -4.80 -8.13 -11.44
N PHE A 136 -4.18 -7.02 -11.86
CA PHE A 136 -4.78 -5.69 -11.80
C PHE A 136 -5.91 -5.51 -12.82
N ALA A 137 -5.85 -6.18 -13.98
CA ALA A 137 -6.97 -6.22 -14.91
C ALA A 137 -8.20 -6.92 -14.30
N GLU A 138 -8.00 -7.98 -13.52
CA GLU A 138 -9.10 -8.66 -12.83
C GLU A 138 -9.70 -7.79 -11.72
N ALA A 139 -8.85 -7.12 -10.93
CA ALA A 139 -9.30 -6.18 -9.91
C ALA A 139 -10.09 -5.00 -10.51
N LYS A 140 -9.69 -4.49 -11.68
CA LYS A 140 -10.42 -3.44 -12.42
C LYS A 140 -11.82 -3.87 -12.91
N LYS A 141 -12.09 -5.16 -13.08
CA LYS A 141 -13.45 -5.64 -13.40
C LYS A 141 -14.39 -5.48 -12.22
N VAL A 142 -13.88 -5.59 -11.00
CA VAL A 142 -14.66 -5.43 -9.77
C VAL A 142 -14.90 -3.96 -9.47
N GLU A 143 -13.86 -3.14 -9.59
CA GLU A 143 -13.90 -1.68 -9.39
C GLU A 143 -13.29 -0.94 -10.59
N PRO A 144 -14.11 -0.47 -11.55
CA PRO A 144 -13.62 0.13 -12.80
C PRO A 144 -12.81 1.41 -12.64
N SER A 145 -12.95 2.11 -11.51
CA SER A 145 -12.20 3.32 -11.19
C SER A 145 -10.81 3.03 -10.62
N LEU A 146 -10.49 1.78 -10.30
CA LEU A 146 -9.22 1.38 -9.69
C LEU A 146 -8.02 1.64 -10.65
N GLN A 147 -7.08 2.46 -10.19
CA GLN A 147 -5.78 2.66 -10.83
C GLN A 147 -4.69 2.21 -9.86
N ILE A 148 -3.78 1.35 -10.32
CA ILE A 148 -2.68 0.82 -9.52
C ILE A 148 -1.38 1.23 -10.19
N MET A 149 -0.46 1.78 -9.41
CA MET A 149 0.86 2.24 -9.84
C MET A 149 1.92 1.60 -8.94
N GLU A 150 3.08 1.24 -9.51
CA GLU A 150 4.22 0.80 -8.71
C GLU A 150 4.57 1.88 -7.68
N ALA A 151 4.68 1.46 -6.41
CA ALA A 151 5.20 2.34 -5.39
C ALA A 151 6.71 2.47 -5.62
N GLU A 152 7.10 3.49 -6.39
CA GLU A 152 8.48 3.93 -6.46
C GLU A 152 8.97 4.16 -5.02
N GLN A 153 10.17 3.68 -4.66
CA GLN A 153 10.76 3.81 -3.32
C GLN A 153 11.16 5.25 -2.99
N THR A 154 10.36 6.22 -3.38
CA THR A 154 10.52 7.60 -2.99
C THR A 154 9.74 7.81 -1.70
N GLN A 155 10.45 8.26 -0.67
CA GLN A 155 9.85 8.79 0.56
C GLN A 155 8.61 9.62 0.20
N PRO A 156 7.49 9.48 0.96
CA PRO A 156 6.24 10.14 0.63
C PRO A 156 6.42 11.66 0.80
N ASN A 157 6.89 12.33 -0.25
CA ASN A 157 6.76 13.77 -0.41
C ASN A 157 5.27 14.04 -0.62
N LEU A 158 4.55 14.25 0.49
CA LEU A 158 3.19 14.77 0.58
C LEU A 158 3.13 16.25 0.14
N MET A 159 3.69 16.54 -1.04
CA MET A 159 3.72 17.85 -1.67
C MET A 159 3.27 17.72 -3.12
N ARG A 160 2.09 17.10 -3.35
CA ARG A 160 1.09 17.52 -4.35
C ARG A 160 -0.04 16.48 -4.50
N SER A 161 -1.18 16.77 -3.89
CA SER A 161 -2.48 16.40 -4.46
C SER A 161 -3.52 17.45 -4.10
N LYS A 162 -3.30 18.70 -4.53
CA LYS A 162 -4.36 19.72 -4.54
C LYS A 162 -5.07 19.81 -5.90
N MET A 163 -4.78 18.93 -6.86
CA MET A 163 -5.16 19.15 -8.26
C MET A 163 -6.36 18.30 -8.76
N HIS A 164 -6.90 17.34 -7.99
CA HIS A 164 -7.99 16.49 -8.51
C HIS A 164 -9.42 16.92 -8.11
N GLN A 165 -9.59 17.89 -7.19
CA GLN A 165 -10.93 18.42 -6.84
C GLN A 165 -11.46 19.47 -7.82
N GLN A 166 -10.59 20.15 -8.59
CA GLN A 166 -11.01 21.20 -9.52
C GLN A 166 -12.05 20.77 -10.59
N PRO A 167 -11.95 19.60 -11.26
CA PRO A 167 -12.90 19.27 -12.32
C PRO A 167 -14.31 18.98 -11.80
N ARG A 168 -14.46 18.44 -10.58
CA ARG A 168 -15.79 18.13 -9.99
C ARG A 168 -16.54 19.38 -9.54
N PHE A 169 -15.86 20.36 -8.95
CA PHE A 169 -16.48 21.63 -8.57
C PHE A 169 -17.06 22.37 -9.79
N TRP A 170 -16.30 22.44 -10.88
CA TRP A 170 -16.78 23.02 -12.14
C TRP A 170 -17.96 22.24 -12.72
N ARG A 171 -17.97 20.89 -12.61
CA ARG A 171 -19.14 20.08 -13.01
C ARG A 171 -20.40 20.46 -12.24
N ILE A 172 -20.30 20.62 -10.92
CA ILE A 172 -21.43 21.08 -10.08
C ILE A 172 -21.88 22.47 -10.51
N ALA A 173 -20.95 23.40 -10.69
CA ALA A 173 -21.25 24.77 -11.08
C ALA A 173 -21.96 24.85 -12.44
N PHE A 174 -21.48 24.11 -13.45
CA PHE A 174 -22.12 24.07 -14.76
C PHE A 174 -23.50 23.40 -14.71
N SER A 175 -23.63 22.27 -14.01
CA SER A 175 -24.92 21.61 -13.85
C SER A 175 -25.95 22.52 -13.16
N LEU A 176 -25.54 23.22 -12.10
CA LEU A 176 -26.38 24.18 -11.39
C LEU A 176 -26.76 25.39 -12.27
N LEU A 177 -25.81 25.91 -13.05
CA LEU A 177 -26.07 26.99 -14.01
C LEU A 177 -27.17 26.61 -15.01
N PHE A 178 -27.05 25.44 -15.64
CA PHE A 178 -28.07 24.94 -16.57
C PHE A 178 -29.40 24.63 -15.88
N PHE A 179 -29.39 24.10 -14.66
CA PHE A 179 -30.60 23.84 -13.88
C PHE A 179 -31.37 25.13 -13.57
N VAL A 180 -30.68 26.16 -13.06
CA VAL A 180 -31.29 27.47 -12.77
C VAL A 180 -31.76 28.15 -14.04
N SER A 181 -31.00 28.03 -15.14
CA SER A 181 -31.38 28.58 -16.44
C SER A 181 -32.62 27.89 -17.01
N ALA A 182 -32.79 26.59 -16.76
CA ALA A 182 -34.00 25.85 -17.14
C ALA A 182 -35.24 26.39 -16.43
N ILE A 183 -35.14 26.65 -15.12
CA ILE A 183 -36.24 27.20 -14.33
C ILE A 183 -36.54 28.65 -14.74
N ALA A 184 -35.50 29.47 -14.94
CA ALA A 184 -35.66 30.89 -15.24
C ALA A 184 -36.22 31.17 -16.65
N LEU A 185 -35.85 30.34 -17.64
CA LEU A 185 -36.26 30.51 -19.03
C LEU A 185 -37.40 29.58 -19.45
N ASP A 186 -37.83 28.67 -18.56
CA ASP A 186 -38.86 27.65 -18.79
C ASP A 186 -38.58 26.80 -20.06
N VAL A 187 -37.30 26.48 -20.29
CA VAL A 187 -36.86 25.69 -21.45
C VAL A 187 -36.42 24.29 -21.00
N PRO A 188 -37.15 23.22 -21.36
CA PRO A 188 -36.87 21.86 -20.87
C PRO A 188 -35.53 21.31 -21.37
N LEU A 189 -35.01 21.82 -22.49
CA LEU A 189 -33.70 21.44 -23.02
C LEU A 189 -32.57 21.70 -22.01
N PHE A 190 -32.64 22.79 -21.24
CA PHE A 190 -31.62 23.08 -20.22
C PHE A 190 -31.68 22.10 -19.04
N SER A 191 -32.85 21.59 -18.68
CA SER A 191 -32.99 20.52 -17.68
C SER A 191 -32.33 19.23 -18.16
N VAL A 192 -32.52 18.87 -19.44
CA VAL A 192 -31.86 17.69 -20.03
C VAL A 192 -30.33 17.86 -20.06
N ILE A 193 -29.83 19.05 -20.40
CA ILE A 193 -28.40 19.34 -20.36
C ILE A 193 -27.85 19.24 -18.93
N SER A 194 -28.54 19.82 -17.95
CA SER A 194 -28.15 19.73 -16.54
C SER A 194 -28.14 18.28 -16.05
N TYR A 195 -29.16 17.50 -16.41
CA TYR A 195 -29.27 16.07 -16.12
C TYR A 195 -28.09 15.28 -16.67
N LEU A 196 -27.72 15.49 -17.94
CA LEU A 196 -26.59 14.79 -18.56
C LEU A 196 -25.26 15.18 -17.91
N ILE A 197 -25.04 16.46 -17.62
CA ILE A 197 -23.80 16.92 -16.97
C ILE A 197 -23.69 16.36 -15.55
N ALA A 198 -24.79 16.33 -14.78
CA ALA A 198 -24.79 15.82 -13.42
C ALA A 198 -24.68 14.30 -13.34
N GLY A 199 -25.44 13.60 -14.18
CA GLY A 199 -25.71 12.17 -14.04
C GLY A 199 -24.97 11.24 -15.02
N TYR A 200 -24.09 11.74 -15.89
CA TYR A 200 -23.42 10.88 -16.89
C TYR A 200 -22.66 9.71 -16.24
N ASP A 201 -22.05 9.93 -15.08
CA ASP A 201 -21.28 8.91 -14.35
C ASP A 201 -22.20 7.88 -13.71
N VAL A 202 -23.32 8.31 -13.13
CA VAL A 202 -24.38 7.43 -12.62
C VAL A 202 -24.91 6.54 -13.73
N LEU A 203 -25.28 7.12 -14.88
CA LEU A 203 -25.80 6.37 -16.03
C LEU A 203 -24.76 5.39 -16.59
N ALA A 204 -23.49 5.81 -16.70
CA ALA A 204 -22.41 4.96 -17.17
C ALA A 204 -22.07 3.83 -16.19
N LYS A 205 -22.16 4.07 -14.87
CA LYS A 205 -21.99 3.03 -13.84
C LYS A 205 -23.16 2.05 -13.87
N ALA A 206 -24.39 2.54 -13.93
CA ALA A 206 -25.59 1.70 -14.03
C ALA A 206 -25.55 0.78 -15.26
N GLY A 207 -25.17 1.32 -16.43
CA GLY A 207 -25.03 0.52 -17.66
C GLY A 207 -23.95 -0.56 -17.56
N ARG A 208 -22.80 -0.24 -16.97
CA ARG A 208 -21.72 -1.23 -16.72
C ARG A 208 -22.16 -2.30 -15.72
N ASN A 209 -22.80 -1.91 -14.63
CA ASN A 209 -23.26 -2.83 -13.59
C ASN A 209 -24.38 -3.75 -14.08
N LEU A 210 -25.25 -3.23 -14.96
CA LEU A 210 -26.26 -4.00 -15.67
C LEU A 210 -25.62 -5.07 -16.57
N LEU A 211 -24.55 -4.73 -17.31
CA LEU A 211 -23.79 -5.69 -18.13
C LEU A 211 -23.19 -6.83 -17.29
N HIS A 212 -22.82 -6.55 -16.04
CA HIS A 212 -22.30 -7.51 -15.08
C HIS A 212 -23.38 -8.23 -14.24
N LEU A 213 -24.66 -8.15 -14.64
CA LEU A 213 -25.81 -8.80 -13.97
C LEU A 213 -26.03 -8.36 -12.50
N ARG A 214 -25.54 -7.17 -12.11
CA ARG A 214 -25.80 -6.58 -10.79
C ARG A 214 -26.98 -5.60 -10.89
N LEU A 215 -28.20 -6.14 -10.82
CA LEU A 215 -29.44 -5.41 -11.09
C LEU A 215 -29.98 -4.58 -9.91
N PHE A 216 -29.45 -4.78 -8.70
CA PHE A 216 -29.97 -4.15 -7.47
C PHE A 216 -28.93 -3.23 -6.81
N ASP A 217 -28.50 -2.24 -7.58
CA ASP A 217 -27.53 -1.23 -7.15
C ASP A 217 -28.18 0.15 -7.12
N GLU A 218 -27.64 1.06 -6.29
CA GLU A 218 -28.13 2.44 -6.16
C GLU A 218 -28.12 3.15 -7.52
N TYR A 219 -27.06 2.95 -8.32
CA TYR A 219 -26.93 3.56 -9.64
C TYR A 219 -28.03 3.11 -10.58
N PHE A 220 -28.42 1.83 -10.51
CA PHE A 220 -29.47 1.27 -11.34
C PHE A 220 -30.84 1.83 -10.94
N LEU A 221 -31.15 1.86 -9.64
CA LEU A 221 -32.40 2.39 -9.12
C LEU A 221 -32.56 3.89 -9.43
N MET A 222 -31.49 4.66 -9.26
CA MET A 222 -31.47 6.07 -9.63
C MET A 222 -31.68 6.28 -11.12
N SER A 223 -30.97 5.51 -11.95
CA SER A 223 -31.06 5.64 -13.41
C SER A 223 -32.46 5.30 -13.94
N ILE A 224 -33.08 4.22 -13.47
CA ILE A 224 -34.42 3.85 -13.93
C ILE A 224 -35.47 4.86 -13.45
N ALA A 225 -35.33 5.39 -12.22
CA ALA A 225 -36.23 6.41 -11.69
C ALA A 225 -36.15 7.71 -12.50
N THR A 226 -34.95 8.21 -12.79
CA THR A 226 -34.79 9.47 -13.53
C THR A 226 -35.09 9.32 -15.03
N LEU A 227 -34.77 8.17 -15.64
CA LEU A 227 -35.22 7.87 -17.01
C LEU A 227 -36.75 7.76 -17.09
N GLY A 228 -37.38 7.19 -16.07
CA GLY A 228 -38.84 7.18 -15.92
C GLY A 228 -39.42 8.60 -15.84
N ALA A 229 -38.83 9.47 -15.02
CA ALA A 229 -39.21 10.89 -14.93
C ALA A 229 -39.07 11.62 -16.28
N LEU A 230 -37.97 11.40 -17.00
CA LEU A 230 -37.79 11.94 -18.35
C LEU A 230 -38.86 11.43 -19.34
N ALA A 231 -39.25 10.16 -19.24
CA ALA A 231 -40.25 9.56 -20.13
C ALA A 231 -41.67 10.12 -19.93
N ILE A 232 -42.00 10.56 -18.71
CA ILE A 232 -43.29 11.21 -18.41
C ILE A 232 -43.28 12.73 -18.59
N GLY A 233 -42.14 13.32 -18.96
CA GLY A 233 -41.99 14.76 -19.21
C GLY A 233 -41.55 15.60 -18.00
N GLU A 234 -41.24 14.96 -16.86
CA GLU A 234 -40.78 15.60 -15.62
C GLU A 234 -39.24 15.78 -15.67
N TYR A 235 -38.80 16.67 -16.58
CA TYR A 235 -37.37 16.89 -16.84
C TYR A 235 -36.64 17.58 -15.68
N GLY A 236 -37.33 18.46 -14.94
CA GLY A 236 -36.76 19.21 -13.83
C GLY A 236 -36.43 18.30 -12.65
N GLU A 237 -37.32 17.37 -12.34
CA GLU A 237 -37.24 16.38 -11.28
C GLU A 237 -36.09 15.42 -11.54
N ALA A 238 -35.98 14.92 -12.78
CA ALA A 238 -34.88 14.06 -13.21
C ALA A 238 -33.52 14.77 -13.02
N ALA A 239 -33.41 16.03 -13.46
CA ALA A 239 -32.20 16.83 -13.32
C ALA A 239 -31.87 17.13 -11.85
N ALA A 240 -32.88 17.45 -11.04
CA ALA A 240 -32.73 17.74 -9.61
C ALA A 240 -32.18 16.54 -8.84
N VAL A 241 -32.72 15.33 -9.06
CA VAL A 241 -32.23 14.11 -8.41
C VAL A 241 -30.76 13.86 -8.70
N MET A 242 -30.34 13.97 -9.97
CA MET A 242 -28.94 13.78 -10.36
C MET A 242 -28.03 14.88 -9.79
N LEU A 243 -28.49 16.13 -9.77
CA LEU A 243 -27.74 17.25 -9.20
C LEU A 243 -27.55 17.08 -7.68
N PHE A 244 -28.59 16.71 -6.94
CA PHE A 244 -28.48 16.47 -5.50
C PHE A 244 -27.55 15.33 -5.17
N TYR A 245 -27.60 14.24 -5.93
CA TYR A 245 -26.66 13.13 -5.78
C TYR A 245 -25.22 13.59 -6.01
N LEU A 246 -24.97 14.33 -7.09
CA LEU A 246 -23.65 14.88 -7.41
C LEU A 246 -23.09 15.74 -6.26
N VAL A 247 -23.92 16.60 -5.68
CA VAL A 247 -23.54 17.46 -4.56
C VAL A 247 -23.31 16.62 -3.29
N GLY A 248 -24.16 15.64 -3.02
CA GLY A 248 -24.02 14.72 -1.88
C GLY A 248 -22.71 13.93 -1.93
N GLU A 249 -22.39 13.35 -3.08
CA GLU A 249 -21.12 12.63 -3.31
C GLU A 249 -19.90 13.53 -3.08
N PHE A 250 -19.97 14.80 -3.52
CA PHE A 250 -18.90 15.77 -3.27
C PHE A 250 -18.66 16.02 -1.78
N PHE A 251 -19.73 16.17 -0.99
CA PHE A 251 -19.61 16.33 0.45
C PHE A 251 -19.10 15.07 1.15
N GLN A 252 -19.60 13.90 0.74
CA GLN A 252 -19.18 12.61 1.28
C GLN A 252 -17.68 12.37 1.06
N GLU A 253 -17.20 12.54 -0.18
CA GLU A 253 -15.79 12.37 -0.53
C GLU A 253 -14.89 13.35 0.26
N THR A 254 -15.32 14.62 0.36
CA THR A 254 -14.58 15.64 1.11
C THR A 254 -14.50 15.28 2.60
N ALA A 255 -15.59 14.80 3.20
CA ALA A 255 -15.63 14.40 4.60
C ALA A 255 -14.72 13.19 4.89
N VAL A 256 -14.76 12.17 4.02
CA VAL A 256 -13.91 10.97 4.15
C VAL A 256 -12.44 11.33 3.99
N THR A 257 -12.10 12.14 2.98
CA THR A 257 -10.72 12.58 2.73
C THR A 257 -10.18 13.36 3.91
N LYS A 258 -10.94 14.33 4.42
CA LYS A 258 -10.53 15.14 5.58
C LYS A 258 -10.32 14.29 6.83
N SER A 259 -11.21 13.32 7.08
CA SER A 259 -11.09 12.41 8.23
C SER A 259 -9.83 11.57 8.14
N ARG A 260 -9.52 11.07 6.94
CA ARG A 260 -8.30 10.33 6.68
C ARG A 260 -7.04 11.18 6.86
N ASP A 261 -7.02 12.38 6.27
CA ASP A 261 -5.84 13.25 6.33
C ASP A 261 -5.47 13.55 7.79
N SER A 262 -6.45 13.75 8.67
CA SER A 262 -6.22 13.91 10.11
C SER A 262 -5.61 12.68 10.79
N ILE A 263 -6.00 11.46 10.38
CA ILE A 263 -5.39 10.22 10.90
C ILE A 263 -3.94 10.10 10.42
N VAL A 264 -3.69 10.40 9.15
CA VAL A 264 -2.36 10.32 8.54
C VAL A 264 -1.41 11.34 9.16
N GLU A 265 -1.86 12.58 9.37
CA GLU A 265 -1.07 13.64 10.01
C GLU A 265 -0.63 13.25 11.43
N ALA A 266 -1.49 12.59 12.21
CA ALA A 266 -1.16 12.08 13.54
C ALA A 266 -0.09 10.97 13.53
N LEU A 267 0.08 10.25 12.41
CA LEU A 267 1.07 9.18 12.25
C LEU A 267 2.45 9.69 11.79
N HIS A 268 2.56 10.93 11.30
CA HIS A 268 3.80 11.49 10.75
C HIS A 268 4.61 12.29 11.78
N LEU A 269 5.22 11.56 12.71
CA LEU A 269 6.25 12.09 13.61
C LEU A 269 7.68 11.74 13.22
N LYS A 270 7.84 10.88 12.21
CA LYS A 270 9.14 10.37 11.80
C LYS A 270 9.96 11.43 11.08
N THR A 271 11.16 11.67 11.58
CA THR A 271 12.19 12.48 10.91
C THR A 271 12.94 11.64 9.87
N GLU A 272 13.38 12.27 8.78
CA GLU A 272 14.12 11.58 7.71
C GLU A 272 15.65 11.68 7.87
N GLU A 273 16.14 12.48 8.82
CA GLU A 273 17.57 12.75 9.01
C GLU A 273 17.98 12.62 10.49
N ALA A 274 19.15 12.04 10.73
CA ALA A 274 19.82 11.99 12.03
C ALA A 274 21.28 12.44 11.87
N ARG A 275 21.75 13.30 12.79
CA ARG A 275 23.15 13.76 12.81
C ARG A 275 23.98 12.84 13.71
N LEU A 276 24.72 11.93 13.10
CA LEU A 276 25.63 11.01 13.80
C LEU A 276 26.92 11.73 14.18
N PHE A 277 27.30 11.64 15.46
CA PHE A 277 28.51 12.23 16.03
C PHE A 277 29.57 11.15 16.28
N ASN A 278 30.65 11.21 15.49
CA ASN A 278 31.80 10.29 15.60
C ASN A 278 33.02 11.01 16.21
N GLY A 279 32.87 11.56 17.42
CA GLY A 279 33.96 12.18 18.21
C GLY A 279 34.39 13.57 17.73
N ASP A 280 34.70 13.73 16.44
CA ASP A 280 35.13 15.02 15.83
C ASP A 280 34.31 15.40 14.58
N THR A 281 33.62 14.44 13.96
CA THR A 281 32.88 14.66 12.72
C THR A 281 31.38 14.43 12.92
N ILE A 282 30.58 15.28 12.27
CA ILE A 282 29.12 15.17 12.23
C ILE A 282 28.72 14.77 10.81
N SER A 283 28.03 13.65 10.68
CA SER A 283 27.47 13.19 9.40
C SER A 283 25.94 13.16 9.48
N VAL A 284 25.28 13.62 8.41
CA VAL A 284 23.82 13.53 8.29
C VAL A 284 23.52 12.21 7.59
N VAL A 285 22.84 11.31 8.29
CA VAL A 285 22.49 9.97 7.81
C VAL A 285 21.00 9.72 8.01
N HIS A 286 20.45 8.76 7.28
CA HIS A 286 19.06 8.36 7.49
C HIS A 286 18.94 7.59 8.83
N PRO A 287 17.90 7.80 9.67
CA PRO A 287 17.81 7.20 11.01
C PRO A 287 17.97 5.67 11.06
N LYS A 288 17.53 4.96 10.02
CA LYS A 288 17.70 3.49 9.89
C LYS A 288 19.17 3.03 9.81
N GLN A 289 20.10 3.92 9.45
CA GLN A 289 21.52 3.61 9.28
C GLN A 289 22.32 3.85 10.57
N VAL A 290 21.70 4.36 11.63
CA VAL A 290 22.38 4.64 12.90
C VAL A 290 22.40 3.36 13.75
N PRO A 291 23.58 2.80 14.07
CA PRO A 291 23.66 1.61 14.92
C PRO A 291 23.37 1.95 16.39
N PRO A 292 22.76 1.04 17.17
CA PRO A 292 22.53 1.23 18.61
C PRO A 292 23.83 1.54 19.37
N GLY A 293 23.76 2.44 20.35
CA GLY A 293 24.92 2.90 21.13
C GLY A 293 25.70 4.06 20.51
N SER A 294 25.32 4.50 19.31
CA SER A 294 25.89 5.69 18.67
C SER A 294 25.45 6.98 19.35
N THR A 295 26.29 8.02 19.28
CA THR A 295 25.93 9.36 19.77
C THR A 295 25.35 10.19 18.62
N ILE A 296 24.18 10.79 18.83
CA ILE A 296 23.57 11.72 17.87
C ILE A 296 23.53 13.13 18.43
N ARG A 297 23.66 14.13 17.57
CA ARG A 297 23.56 15.55 17.94
C ARG A 297 22.24 16.13 17.45
N VAL A 298 21.43 16.65 18.37
CA VAL A 298 20.16 17.34 18.04
C VAL A 298 20.33 18.81 18.35
N LEU A 299 19.98 19.68 17.40
CA LEU A 299 20.01 21.14 17.58
C LEU A 299 18.66 21.65 18.11
N ALA A 300 18.66 22.86 18.66
CA ALA A 300 17.43 23.50 19.12
C ALA A 300 16.44 23.67 17.96
N GLY A 301 15.18 23.25 18.16
CA GLY A 301 14.14 23.26 17.14
C GLY A 301 14.14 22.05 16.19
N GLU A 302 15.14 21.17 16.26
CA GLU A 302 15.11 19.89 15.54
C GLU A 302 14.26 18.86 16.29
N ARG A 303 13.60 17.98 15.53
CA ARG A 303 12.90 16.82 16.08
C ARG A 303 13.91 15.73 16.43
N ILE A 304 13.65 14.97 17.49
CA ILE A 304 14.50 13.86 17.91
C ILE A 304 14.29 12.68 16.94
N PRO A 305 15.34 12.18 16.27
CA PRO A 305 15.16 11.21 15.20
C PRO A 305 15.11 9.75 15.64
N LEU A 306 15.64 9.44 16.83
CA LEU A 306 15.76 8.10 17.38
C LEU A 306 15.65 8.17 18.91
N ASP A 307 15.12 7.10 19.52
CA ASP A 307 15.07 6.97 20.97
C ASP A 307 16.48 6.86 21.55
N GLY A 308 16.70 7.47 22.71
CA GLY A 308 18.01 7.47 23.35
C GLY A 308 18.02 8.14 24.73
N ILE A 309 19.21 8.26 25.30
CA ILE A 309 19.48 8.91 26.58
C ILE A 309 20.35 10.16 26.38
N VAL A 310 20.07 11.23 27.13
CA VAL A 310 20.87 12.45 27.08
C VAL A 310 22.22 12.21 27.77
N VAL A 311 23.30 12.26 26.99
CA VAL A 311 24.67 12.08 27.50
C VAL A 311 25.34 13.42 27.83
N LYS A 312 24.99 14.49 27.09
CA LYS A 312 25.59 15.83 27.27
C LYS A 312 24.63 16.94 26.83
N GLY A 313 24.48 17.95 27.68
CA GLY A 313 23.59 19.09 27.47
C GLY A 313 22.35 19.03 28.36
N SER A 314 21.55 20.10 28.32
CA SER A 314 20.21 20.12 28.90
C SER A 314 19.31 20.95 27.99
N SER A 315 18.07 20.52 27.81
CA SER A 315 17.09 21.23 26.98
C SER A 315 15.66 20.93 27.44
N THR A 316 14.72 21.73 26.98
CA THR A 316 13.29 21.43 27.09
C THR A 316 12.80 20.77 25.81
N LEU A 317 12.12 19.64 25.92
CA LEU A 317 11.55 18.88 24.81
C LEU A 317 10.03 19.01 24.80
N ASP A 318 9.48 19.36 23.64
CA ASP A 318 8.05 19.28 23.40
C ASP A 318 7.68 17.83 23.07
N THR A 319 6.82 17.25 23.91
CA THR A 319 6.32 15.88 23.74
C THR A 319 4.84 15.83 23.42
N GLN A 320 4.18 16.98 23.17
CA GLN A 320 2.74 17.07 22.95
C GLN A 320 2.25 16.11 21.85
N SER A 321 3.04 15.93 20.80
CA SER A 321 2.71 15.05 19.70
C SER A 321 2.75 13.55 20.03
N LEU A 322 3.50 13.14 21.05
CA LEU A 322 3.56 11.74 21.51
C LEU A 322 2.71 11.50 22.77
N THR A 323 2.70 12.43 23.72
CA THR A 323 2.10 12.26 25.05
C THR A 323 0.79 13.04 25.23
N GLY A 324 0.52 14.02 24.36
CA GLY A 324 -0.62 14.94 24.51
C GLY A 324 -0.44 16.00 25.61
N GLU A 325 0.69 15.99 26.34
CA GLU A 325 0.95 16.97 27.40
C GLU A 325 1.40 18.31 26.80
N SER A 326 0.77 19.41 27.21
CA SER A 326 1.05 20.75 26.68
C SER A 326 2.29 21.43 27.29
N LEU A 327 2.85 20.87 28.37
CA LEU A 327 4.03 21.42 29.03
C LEU A 327 5.30 20.69 28.56
N PRO A 328 6.34 21.40 28.11
CA PRO A 328 7.58 20.78 27.69
C PRO A 328 8.32 20.17 28.89
N ARG A 329 8.96 19.03 28.68
CA ARG A 329 9.73 18.30 29.70
C ARG A 329 11.20 18.69 29.65
N LEU A 330 11.81 18.88 30.82
CA LEU A 330 13.25 19.08 30.95
C LEU A 330 13.97 17.74 30.79
N CYS A 331 15.00 17.72 29.95
CA CYS A 331 15.82 16.53 29.67
C CYS A 331 17.31 16.86 29.67
#